data_AF-A0A2W4RIK6-F1
#
_entry.id   AF-A0A2W4RIK6-F1
#
_cell.length_a   1.000
_cell.length_b   1.000
_cell.length_c   1.000
_cell.angle_alpha   90.00
_cell.angle_beta   90.00
_cell.angle_gamma   90.00
#
_symmetry.space_group_name_H-M   'P 1'
#
loop_
_entity.id
_entity.type
_entity.pdbx_description
1 polymer ?
#
loop_
_entity_poly.entity_id
_entity_poly.type
_entity_poly.pdbx_seq_one_letter_code
_entity_poly.pdbx_strand_id
1 'polypeptide(L)'
;MAPSRPRTLVTVVAAALASGLALGACGGPSAADREAVTHTVRMSGTSFVPAEITITAGDRVTWLNEDYFPHTATSEAAGFDSGAVAAGDSWTVVIDRPGTFDYVCS
;
A
#
# COMPACT_ATOMS: atom_id res chain seq x y z
N MET A 1 14.11 -20.91 20.00
CA MET A 1 13.95 -19.91 18.92
C MET A 1 12.56 -20.10 18.33
N ALA A 2 11.61 -19.22 18.65
CA ALA A 2 10.31 -19.24 17.96
C ALA A 2 10.54 -18.76 16.52
N PRO A 3 9.93 -19.40 15.50
CA PRO A 3 9.99 -18.90 14.14
C PRO A 3 9.45 -17.46 14.14
N SER A 4 10.23 -16.52 13.60
CA SER A 4 9.76 -15.15 13.37
C SER A 4 8.53 -15.24 12.48
N ARG A 5 7.37 -14.80 12.98
CA ARG A 5 6.16 -14.66 12.15
C ARG A 5 6.54 -13.85 10.90
N PRO A 6 6.15 -14.27 9.69
CA PRO A 6 6.42 -13.47 8.50
C PRO A 6 5.79 -12.09 8.74
N ARG A 7 6.62 -11.04 8.70
CA ARG A 7 6.17 -9.66 8.91
C ARG A 7 5.43 -9.24 7.65
N THR A 8 4.24 -8.67 7.80
CA THR A 8 3.49 -8.14 6.67
C THR A 8 3.88 -6.67 6.47
N LEU A 9 4.32 -6.33 5.25
CA LEU A 9 4.98 -5.06 4.95
C LEU A 9 4.33 -4.34 3.76
N VAL A 10 4.26 -3.02 3.88
CA VAL A 10 4.10 -2.09 2.75
C VAL A 10 5.39 -1.28 2.66
N THR A 11 6.09 -1.39 1.54
CA THR A 11 7.22 -0.51 1.21
C THR A 11 6.74 0.54 0.21
N VAL A 12 6.88 1.80 0.56
CA VAL A 12 6.52 2.96 -0.26
C VAL A 12 7.79 3.63 -0.73
N VAL A 13 8.01 3.67 -2.04
CA VAL A 13 9.14 4.38 -2.64
C VAL A 13 8.71 5.77 -3.10
N ALA A 14 9.66 6.71 -3.14
CA ALA A 14 9.39 8.04 -3.70
C ALA A 14 9.07 7.93 -5.20
N ALA A 15 8.13 8.76 -5.68
CA ALA A 15 7.94 8.93 -7.12
C ALA A 15 9.23 9.50 -7.73
N ALA A 16 9.75 8.83 -8.77
CA ALA A 16 10.97 9.30 -9.43
C ALA A 16 10.70 10.64 -10.13
N LEU A 17 11.39 11.69 -9.69
CA LEU A 17 11.39 12.99 -10.39
C LEU A 17 12.30 12.88 -11.61
N ALA A 18 11.74 12.83 -12.81
CA ALA A 18 12.51 12.94 -14.04
C ALA A 18 13.08 14.37 -14.14
N SER A 19 14.31 14.56 -13.66
CA SER A 19 15.03 15.84 -13.77
C SER A 19 15.57 16.00 -15.19
N GLY A 20 14.74 16.50 -16.10
CA GLY A 20 15.15 16.92 -17.43
C GLY A 20 15.71 18.34 -17.42
N LEU A 21 17.04 18.49 -17.52
CA LEU A 21 17.69 19.78 -17.75
C LEU A 21 17.49 20.19 -19.22
N ALA A 22 16.36 20.85 -19.53
CA ALA A 22 16.12 21.43 -20.85
C ALA A 22 15.90 22.95 -20.72
N LEU A 23 16.93 23.73 -21.08
CA LEU A 23 16.75 25.15 -21.35
C LEU A 23 15.99 25.30 -22.68
N GLY A 24 14.69 25.61 -22.60
CA GLY A 24 13.92 26.05 -23.77
C GLY A 24 12.43 25.71 -23.71
N ALA A 25 11.61 26.75 -23.49
CA ALA A 25 10.18 26.89 -23.81
C ALA A 25 9.16 25.90 -23.18
N CYS A 26 8.26 26.49 -22.37
CA CYS A 26 6.93 26.04 -21.92
C CYS A 26 6.56 24.54 -22.08
N GLY A 27 6.51 23.83 -20.94
CA GLY A 27 5.82 22.54 -20.81
C GLY A 27 6.73 21.32 -20.67
N GLY A 28 7.63 21.33 -19.69
CA GLY A 28 8.21 20.06 -19.22
C GLY A 28 7.11 19.19 -18.60
N PRO A 29 7.19 17.84 -18.68
CA PRO A 29 6.22 16.98 -18.03
C PRO A 29 6.21 17.33 -16.54
N SER A 30 5.05 17.78 -16.07
CA SER A 30 4.85 18.03 -14.65
C SER A 30 5.07 16.69 -13.94
N ALA A 31 5.73 16.69 -12.78
CA ALA A 31 5.81 15.52 -11.90
C ALA A 31 4.42 15.02 -11.41
N ALA A 32 3.34 15.63 -11.91
CA ALA A 32 1.95 15.41 -11.55
C ALA A 32 1.21 14.35 -12.39
N ASP A 33 1.79 13.81 -13.46
CA ASP A 33 1.06 12.93 -14.40
C ASP A 33 1.36 11.43 -14.26
N ARG A 34 1.86 10.97 -13.10
CA ARG A 34 1.81 9.52 -12.82
C ARG A 34 0.39 9.18 -12.39
N GLU A 35 -0.31 8.39 -13.18
CA GLU A 35 -1.58 7.79 -12.76
C GLU A 35 -1.35 6.90 -11.54
N ALA A 36 -2.12 7.12 -10.47
CA ALA A 36 -2.05 6.32 -9.26
C ALA A 36 -2.41 4.87 -9.56
N VAL A 37 -1.48 3.95 -9.28
CA VAL A 37 -1.71 2.52 -9.46
C VAL A 37 -2.40 1.96 -8.23
N THR A 38 -3.33 1.01 -8.43
CA THR A 38 -3.94 0.28 -7.31
C THR A 38 -3.28 -1.08 -7.16
N HIS A 39 -2.79 -1.36 -5.96
CA HIS A 39 -2.22 -2.64 -5.55
C HIS A 39 -3.20 -3.39 -4.67
N THR A 40 -3.37 -4.70 -4.88
CA THR A 40 -4.32 -5.51 -4.11
C THR A 40 -3.59 -6.49 -3.19
N VAL A 41 -4.00 -6.51 -1.93
CA VAL A 41 -3.62 -7.50 -0.92
C VAL A 41 -4.86 -8.31 -0.56
N ARG A 42 -4.79 -9.64 -0.62
CA ARG A 42 -5.88 -10.52 -0.22
C ARG A 42 -5.75 -10.89 1.25
N MET A 43 -6.84 -10.84 2.00
CA MET A 43 -6.94 -11.42 3.34
C MET A 43 -7.57 -12.81 3.19
N SER A 44 -6.83 -13.85 3.56
CA SER A 44 -7.31 -15.24 3.47
C SER A 44 -6.78 -16.04 4.66
N GLY A 45 -7.71 -16.54 5.49
CA GLY A 45 -7.37 -17.18 6.75
C GLY A 45 -6.62 -16.21 7.67
N THR A 46 -5.43 -16.59 8.12
CA THR A 46 -4.58 -15.75 8.99
C THR A 46 -3.46 -15.03 8.22
N SER A 47 -3.60 -14.89 6.90
CA SER A 47 -2.54 -14.40 6.01
C SER A 47 -2.97 -13.23 5.14
N PHE A 48 -2.02 -12.36 4.86
CA PHE A 48 -2.09 -11.36 3.80
C PHE A 48 -1.30 -11.85 2.58
N VAL A 49 -1.89 -11.77 1.39
CA VAL A 49 -1.29 -12.29 0.15
C VAL A 49 -1.30 -11.21 -0.94
N PRO A 50 -0.11 -10.77 -1.41
CA PRO A 50 1.22 -11.14 -0.92
C PRO A 50 1.49 -10.58 0.49
N ALA A 51 2.46 -11.17 1.20
CA ALA A 51 2.87 -10.72 2.53
C ALA A 51 3.63 -9.39 2.50
N GLU A 52 4.23 -9.04 1.35
CA GLU A 52 4.93 -7.77 1.15
C GLU A 52 4.50 -7.20 -0.20
N ILE A 53 4.25 -5.88 -0.22
CA ILE A 53 4.09 -5.12 -1.45
C ILE A 53 5.04 -3.91 -1.46
N THR A 54 5.51 -3.56 -2.66
CA THR A 54 6.22 -2.29 -2.90
C THR A 54 5.37 -1.43 -3.81
N ILE A 55 5.08 -0.21 -3.37
CA ILE A 55 4.23 0.76 -4.07
C ILE A 55 4.97 2.09 -4.22
N THR A 56 4.51 2.95 -5.12
CA THR A 56 5.01 4.33 -5.21
C THR A 56 4.14 5.23 -4.33
N ALA A 57 4.74 6.23 -3.66
CA ALA A 57 3.97 7.26 -2.96
C ALA A 57 2.91 7.87 -3.90
N GLY A 58 1.65 7.94 -3.44
CA GLY A 58 0.51 8.32 -4.29
C GLY A 58 -0.31 7.14 -4.82
N ASP A 59 0.23 5.92 -4.78
CA ASP A 59 -0.51 4.71 -5.17
C ASP A 59 -1.56 4.35 -4.11
N ARG A 60 -2.54 3.54 -4.54
CA ARG A 60 -3.60 2.98 -3.70
C ARG A 60 -3.25 1.56 -3.29
N VAL A 61 -3.58 1.19 -2.06
CA VAL A 61 -3.58 -0.20 -1.61
C VAL A 61 -5.01 -0.60 -1.26
N THR A 62 -5.47 -1.71 -1.83
CA THR A 62 -6.77 -2.31 -1.57
C THR A 62 -6.57 -3.64 -0.85
N TRP A 63 -7.15 -3.78 0.32
CA TRP A 63 -7.28 -5.06 0.99
C TRP A 63 -8.64 -5.67 0.66
N LEU A 64 -8.63 -6.85 0.03
CA LEU A 64 -9.81 -7.63 -0.32
C LEU A 64 -9.94 -8.79 0.66
N ASN A 65 -11.07 -8.89 1.36
CA ASN A 65 -11.34 -10.01 2.24
C ASN A 65 -11.99 -11.17 1.47
N GLU A 66 -11.19 -12.21 1.18
CA GLU A 66 -11.65 -13.44 0.52
C GLU A 66 -11.99 -14.55 1.55
N ASP A 67 -11.93 -14.24 2.85
CA ASP A 67 -12.30 -15.15 3.94
C ASP A 67 -13.77 -14.96 4.37
N TYR A 68 -14.28 -15.90 5.16
CA TYR A 68 -15.63 -15.86 5.72
C TYR A 68 -15.74 -15.01 6.99
N PHE A 69 -14.62 -14.71 7.63
CA PHE A 69 -14.57 -13.90 8.84
C PHE A 69 -14.14 -12.47 8.52
N PRO A 70 -14.64 -11.46 9.26
CA PRO A 70 -14.13 -10.10 9.15
C PRO A 70 -12.64 -10.02 9.50
N HIS A 71 -11.91 -9.20 8.76
CA HIS A 71 -10.49 -8.91 8.99
C HIS A 71 -10.25 -7.41 9.03
N THR A 72 -9.12 -7.00 9.58
CA THR A 72 -8.66 -5.61 9.59
C THR A 72 -7.27 -5.51 8.94
N ALA A 73 -6.93 -4.32 8.44
CA ALA A 73 -5.60 -3.92 8.06
C ALA A 73 -5.25 -2.64 8.82
N THR A 74 -4.35 -2.77 9.79
CA THR A 74 -4.02 -1.69 10.73
C THR A 74 -2.51 -1.49 10.78
N SER A 75 -2.08 -0.24 10.65
CA SER A 75 -0.68 0.17 10.81
C SER A 75 -0.59 1.50 11.55
N GLU A 76 -0.07 1.45 12.77
CA GLU A 76 0.24 2.66 13.54
C GLU A 76 1.35 3.49 12.87
N ALA A 77 2.35 2.82 12.28
CA ALA A 77 3.50 3.46 11.66
C ALA A 77 3.15 4.16 10.33
N ALA A 78 2.25 3.57 9.54
CA ALA A 78 1.72 4.23 8.34
C ALA A 78 0.60 5.23 8.67
N GLY A 79 -0.14 5.01 9.77
CA GLY A 79 -1.21 5.88 10.25
C GLY A 79 -2.58 5.53 9.66
N PHE A 80 -2.87 4.24 9.45
CA PHE A 80 -4.16 3.79 8.90
C PHE A 80 -4.76 2.63 9.70
N ASP A 81 -6.09 2.54 9.65
CA ASP A 81 -6.92 1.45 10.20
C ASP A 81 -8.12 1.28 9.26
N SER A 82 -8.32 0.07 8.73
CA SER A 82 -9.45 -0.21 7.85
C SER A 82 -10.79 -0.31 8.56
N GLY A 83 -10.77 -0.52 9.89
CA GLY A 83 -11.88 -1.14 10.60
C GLY A 83 -12.16 -2.55 10.08
N ALA A 84 -13.27 -3.15 10.54
CA ALA A 84 -13.67 -4.48 10.09
C ALA A 84 -14.07 -4.47 8.60
N VAL A 85 -13.33 -5.22 7.79
CA VAL A 85 -13.65 -5.52 6.39
C VAL A 85 -14.41 -6.84 6.38
N ALA A 86 -15.70 -6.81 6.05
CA ALA A 86 -16.55 -8.00 6.03
C ALA A 86 -16.14 -8.99 4.92
N ALA A 87 -16.67 -10.21 4.99
CA ALA A 87 -16.43 -11.24 3.98
C ALA A 87 -16.88 -10.78 2.59
N GLY A 88 -15.98 -10.84 1.60
CA GLY A 88 -16.23 -10.40 0.22
C GLY A 88 -16.08 -8.89 0.00
N ASP A 89 -15.92 -8.09 1.06
CA ASP A 89 -15.72 -6.65 0.95
C ASP A 89 -14.25 -6.28 0.78
N SER A 90 -14.01 -5.01 0.44
CA SER A 90 -12.66 -4.46 0.35
C SER A 90 -12.56 -3.06 0.95
N TRP A 91 -11.36 -2.70 1.35
CA TRP A 91 -11.02 -1.36 1.83
C TRP A 91 -9.78 -0.84 1.13
N THR A 92 -9.80 0.45 0.74
CA THR A 92 -8.73 1.07 -0.04
C THR A 92 -8.23 2.34 0.65
N VAL A 93 -6.90 2.53 0.65
CA VAL A 93 -6.24 3.75 1.14
C VAL A 93 -5.15 4.20 0.17
N VAL A 94 -4.87 5.50 0.17
CA VAL A 94 -3.70 6.10 -0.51
C VAL A 94 -2.57 6.23 0.51
N ILE A 95 -1.34 5.86 0.14
CA ILE A 95 -0.18 6.00 1.02
C ILE A 95 0.86 6.90 0.34
N ASP A 96 0.98 8.12 0.85
CA ASP A 96 1.79 9.18 0.23
C ASP A 96 3.17 9.38 0.87
N ARG A 97 3.42 8.76 2.03
CA ARG A 97 4.74 8.83 2.67
C ARG A 97 5.63 7.68 2.24
N PRO A 98 6.81 7.95 1.65
CA PRO A 98 7.84 6.95 1.48
C PRO A 98 8.27 6.33 2.81
N GLY A 99 8.55 5.03 2.81
CA GLY A 99 8.96 4.27 3.99
C GLY A 99 8.50 2.82 3.94
N THR A 100 8.99 2.00 4.87
CA THR A 100 8.53 0.63 5.06
C THR A 100 7.73 0.54 6.35
N PHE A 101 6.50 0.03 6.26
CA PHE A 101 5.56 -0.01 7.37
C PHE A 101 5.07 -1.45 7.59
N ASP A 102 5.24 -1.94 8.83
CA ASP A 102 4.57 -3.14 9.31
C ASP A 102 3.06 -2.86 9.44
N TYR A 103 2.22 -3.86 9.16
CA TYR A 103 0.79 -3.82 9.43
C TYR A 103 0.25 -5.19 9.83
N VAL A 104 -0.89 -5.20 10.51
CA VAL A 104 -1.50 -6.42 11.09
C VAL A 104 -3.02 -6.40 10.99
N CYS A 105 -3.63 -7.57 11.21
CA CYS A 105 -5.04 -7.67 11.60
C CYS A 105 -5.11 -7.58 13.14
N SER A 106 -5.87 -6.61 13.65
CA SER A 106 -6.15 -6.32 15.06
C SER A 106 -7.59 -6.60 15.44
#